data_AF-A0A7S3AYJ6-F1
#
_entry.id   AF-A0A7S3AYJ6-F1
#
_cell.length_a   1.000
_cell.length_b   1.000
_cell.length_c   1.000
_cell.angle_alpha   90.00
_cell.angle_beta   90.00
_cell.angle_gamma   90.00
#
_symmetry.space_group_name_H-M   'P 1'
#
loop_
_entity.id
_entity.type
_entity.pdbx_description
1 polymer ?
#
loop_
_entity_poly.entity_id
_entity_poly.type
_entity_poly.pdbx_seq_one_letter_code
_entity_poly.pdbx_strand_id
1 'polypeptide(L)'
;NGDAEEEEAGFSQAAQSQAAASQAATQSGGLDQAEADTLARDVCRYVLLREHTKKPIPKADLKTNVLKDRADRSGKIMKQVVQRANEILLEVAGLSLVLADTDDDAGTQAEASQAASQSQAPASQATKATAGPSKYLLVNKLAGAVSHQPSDATLVYIGFVEVIIQLLQRNQNGCMSEQVLFTDYLPKLGLNKDHHLPHQTQKVEDLIGKRMVAEAYLKKRKCNATGDYEYLPGARAQLTRLTEEAYKFHESRILNRAQQN
;
A
#
# COMPACT_ATOMS: atom_id res chain seq x y z
N ASN A 1 -28.37 68.63 -64.35
CA ASN A 1 -27.71 69.28 -63.21
C ASN A 1 -26.66 68.35 -62.65
N GLY A 2 -25.39 68.66 -62.89
CA GLY A 2 -24.24 68.17 -62.13
C GLY A 2 -23.50 66.94 -62.67
N ASP A 3 -22.77 67.12 -63.77
CA ASP A 3 -21.49 66.43 -64.04
C ASP A 3 -20.36 67.27 -63.44
N ALA A 4 -19.37 66.62 -62.79
CA ALA A 4 -17.95 66.97 -62.86
C ALA A 4 -17.11 65.99 -62.02
N GLU A 5 -16.14 65.41 -62.71
CA GLU A 5 -15.10 64.47 -62.30
C GLU A 5 -13.94 65.17 -61.54
N GLU A 6 -13.08 64.37 -60.89
CA GLU A 6 -11.60 64.45 -60.81
C GLU A 6 -11.14 63.48 -59.68
N GLU A 7 -10.51 62.33 -59.97
CA GLU A 7 -9.04 62.09 -60.11
C GLU A 7 -8.24 62.37 -58.80
N GLU A 8 -7.25 61.60 -58.34
CA GLU A 8 -6.42 60.54 -58.92
C GLU A 8 -5.62 59.82 -57.78
N ALA A 9 -5.05 58.66 -58.13
CA ALA A 9 -3.77 58.06 -57.67
C ALA A 9 -3.49 57.88 -56.14
N GLY A 10 -3.06 56.74 -55.62
CA GLY A 10 -2.21 55.69 -56.19
C GLY A 10 -0.89 55.62 -55.40
N PHE A 11 -0.43 54.39 -55.10
CA PHE A 11 0.96 53.97 -54.79
C PHE A 11 1.36 53.57 -53.34
N SER A 12 1.44 52.25 -53.16
CA SER A 12 2.63 51.46 -52.76
C SER A 12 2.80 50.76 -51.39
N GLN A 13 2.73 49.42 -51.50
CA GLN A 13 3.76 48.39 -51.22
C GLN A 13 4.24 48.04 -49.79
N ALA A 14 3.92 46.79 -49.44
CA ALA A 14 4.79 45.69 -48.99
C ALA A 14 5.39 45.63 -47.57
N ALA A 15 5.04 44.49 -46.94
CA ALA A 15 5.86 43.57 -46.14
C ALA A 15 6.35 43.98 -44.73
N GLN A 16 5.93 43.23 -43.70
CA GLN A 16 6.79 42.29 -42.95
C GLN A 16 6.05 41.65 -41.75
N SER A 17 5.95 40.32 -41.80
CA SER A 17 6.40 39.34 -40.81
C SER A 17 6.26 39.57 -39.29
N GLN A 18 5.76 38.52 -38.62
CA GLN A 18 6.00 38.11 -37.22
C GLN A 18 5.35 38.99 -36.13
N ALA A 19 4.79 38.48 -35.03
CA ALA A 19 4.98 37.20 -34.38
C ALA A 19 3.69 36.73 -33.69
N ALA A 20 3.48 35.42 -33.73
CA ALA A 20 2.63 34.72 -32.79
C ALA A 20 3.15 34.92 -31.36
N ALA A 21 2.27 35.36 -30.46
CA ALA A 21 2.38 35.09 -29.04
C ALA A 21 0.98 35.00 -28.44
N SER A 22 0.13 34.17 -29.05
CA SER A 22 -0.90 33.47 -28.28
C SER A 22 -0.15 32.56 -27.34
N GLN A 23 0.20 33.07 -26.16
CA GLN A 23 0.64 32.26 -25.05
C GLN A 23 -0.52 31.32 -24.72
N ALA A 24 -0.50 30.17 -25.36
CA ALA A 24 -1.07 28.97 -24.83
C ALA A 24 -0.53 28.86 -23.40
N ALA A 25 -1.39 29.18 -22.44
CA ALA A 25 -1.25 28.68 -21.09
C ALA A 25 -1.22 27.15 -21.23
N THR A 26 -0.01 26.62 -21.35
CA THR A 26 0.26 25.21 -21.16
C THR A 26 -0.25 24.90 -19.77
N GLN A 27 -1.43 24.26 -19.75
CA GLN A 27 -2.05 23.66 -18.60
C GLN A 27 -0.97 23.00 -17.76
N SER A 28 -0.66 23.62 -16.62
CA SER A 28 -0.14 22.90 -15.47
C SER A 28 -1.15 21.80 -15.21
N GLY A 29 -0.81 20.56 -15.62
CA GLY A 29 -1.68 19.38 -15.55
C GLY A 29 -1.96 18.90 -14.12
N GLY A 30 -2.45 19.79 -13.28
CA GLY A 30 -3.04 19.53 -11.96
C GLY A 30 -4.56 19.58 -12.05
N LEU A 31 -5.22 18.91 -11.11
CA LEU A 31 -6.66 19.04 -10.92
C LEU A 31 -6.98 20.41 -10.33
N ASP A 32 -8.07 21.03 -10.78
CA ASP A 32 -8.70 22.10 -10.02
C ASP A 32 -9.15 21.57 -8.66
N GLN A 33 -9.14 22.44 -7.64
CA GLN A 33 -9.37 22.04 -6.25
C GLN A 33 -10.77 21.44 -6.04
N ALA A 34 -11.80 22.01 -6.69
CA ALA A 34 -13.17 21.50 -6.61
C ALA A 34 -13.29 20.09 -7.20
N GLU A 35 -12.55 19.83 -8.28
CA GLU A 35 -12.50 18.51 -8.90
C GLU A 35 -11.72 17.51 -8.04
N ALA A 36 -10.57 17.91 -7.49
CA ALA A 36 -9.79 17.10 -6.57
C ALA A 36 -10.62 16.70 -5.33
N ASP A 37 -11.40 17.62 -4.77
CA ASP A 37 -12.30 17.35 -3.64
C ASP A 37 -13.41 16.35 -4.00
N THR A 38 -13.95 16.43 -5.21
CA THR A 38 -14.98 15.49 -5.67
C THR A 38 -14.41 14.08 -5.81
N LEU A 39 -13.27 13.93 -6.48
CA LEU A 39 -12.58 12.65 -6.64
C LEU A 39 -12.11 12.09 -5.29
N ALA A 40 -11.67 12.95 -4.36
CA ALA A 40 -11.27 12.55 -3.02
C ALA A 40 -12.45 11.97 -2.23
N ARG A 41 -13.65 12.57 -2.34
CA ARG A 41 -14.86 12.00 -1.73
C ARG A 41 -15.24 10.65 -2.34
N ASP A 42 -15.03 10.46 -3.63
CA ASP A 42 -15.26 9.17 -4.28
C ASP A 42 -14.24 8.12 -3.84
N VAL A 43 -12.97 8.48 -3.64
CA VAL A 43 -11.99 7.62 -2.93
C VAL A 43 -12.53 7.25 -1.55
N CYS A 44 -12.95 8.23 -0.74
CA CYS A 44 -13.42 7.98 0.62
C CYS A 44 -14.58 6.96 0.63
N ARG A 45 -15.61 7.18 -0.20
CA ARG A 45 -16.76 6.26 -0.32
C ARG A 45 -16.30 4.86 -0.74
N TYR A 46 -15.45 4.78 -1.76
CA TYR A 46 -14.95 3.53 -2.29
C TYR A 46 -14.20 2.72 -1.23
N VAL A 47 -13.30 3.35 -0.48
CA VAL A 47 -12.48 2.64 0.51
C VAL A 47 -13.28 2.26 1.75
N LEU A 48 -14.21 3.11 2.20
CA LEU A 48 -15.09 2.80 3.33
C LEU A 48 -16.03 1.64 3.02
N LEU A 49 -16.56 1.54 1.79
CA LEU A 49 -17.39 0.41 1.38
C LEU A 49 -16.63 -0.93 1.43
N ARG A 50 -15.31 -0.91 1.19
CA ARG A 50 -14.46 -2.10 1.21
C ARG A 50 -13.83 -2.39 2.57
N GLU A 51 -13.97 -1.51 3.56
CA GLU A 51 -13.26 -1.62 4.84
C GLU A 51 -13.61 -2.91 5.59
N HIS A 52 -14.86 -3.38 5.50
CA HIS A 52 -15.29 -4.64 6.11
C HIS A 52 -14.52 -5.86 5.59
N THR A 53 -14.01 -5.82 4.35
CA THR A 53 -13.23 -6.93 3.76
C THR A 53 -11.83 -6.98 4.33
N LYS A 54 -11.33 -5.85 4.83
CA LYS A 54 -9.97 -5.70 5.31
C LYS A 54 -8.95 -6.15 4.25
N LYS A 55 -9.23 -6.13 2.95
CA LYS A 55 -8.23 -6.49 1.93
C LYS A 55 -7.44 -5.27 1.47
N PRO A 56 -6.13 -5.39 1.16
CA PRO A 56 -5.41 -4.31 0.48
C PRO A 56 -6.09 -3.95 -0.83
N ILE A 57 -6.12 -2.65 -1.13
CA ILE A 57 -6.77 -2.08 -2.32
C ILE A 57 -5.71 -1.84 -3.39
N PRO A 58 -5.73 -2.56 -4.52
CA PRO A 58 -4.81 -2.28 -5.62
C PRO A 58 -4.95 -0.84 -6.12
N LYS A 59 -3.83 -0.18 -6.40
CA LYS A 59 -3.84 1.17 -7.02
C LYS A 59 -4.57 1.19 -8.36
N ALA A 60 -4.52 0.08 -9.12
CA ALA A 60 -5.26 -0.10 -10.35
C ALA A 60 -6.78 -0.05 -10.13
N ASP A 61 -7.29 -0.79 -9.14
CA ASP A 61 -8.70 -0.75 -8.76
C ASP A 61 -9.13 0.68 -8.40
N LEU A 62 -8.34 1.38 -7.58
CA LEU A 62 -8.65 2.75 -7.19
C LEU A 62 -8.69 3.68 -8.41
N LYS A 63 -7.76 3.52 -9.34
CA LYS A 63 -7.73 4.26 -10.60
C LYS A 63 -8.97 4.00 -11.44
N THR A 64 -9.34 2.75 -11.66
CA THR A 64 -10.51 2.39 -12.47
C THR A 64 -11.81 2.87 -11.84
N ASN A 65 -11.96 2.78 -10.52
CA ASN A 65 -13.20 3.13 -9.83
C ASN A 65 -13.37 4.64 -9.59
N VAL A 66 -12.28 5.39 -9.45
CA VAL A 66 -12.32 6.83 -9.12
C VAL A 66 -12.01 7.69 -10.33
N LEU A 67 -10.91 7.42 -11.04
CA LEU A 67 -10.49 8.21 -12.19
C LEU A 67 -11.21 7.81 -13.49
N LYS A 68 -11.76 6.59 -13.55
CA LYS A 68 -12.45 6.04 -14.73
C LYS A 68 -11.56 6.19 -15.98
N ASP A 69 -12.03 6.91 -17.00
CA ASP A 69 -11.32 7.11 -18.27
C ASP A 69 -10.26 8.24 -18.21
N ARG A 70 -10.11 8.93 -17.07
CA ARG A 70 -9.14 10.02 -16.93
C ARG A 70 -7.72 9.50 -17.02
N ALA A 71 -6.96 10.09 -17.94
CA ALA A 71 -5.56 9.76 -18.13
C ALA A 71 -4.71 10.28 -16.94
N ASP A 72 -4.22 9.36 -16.13
CA ASP A 72 -3.18 9.63 -15.13
C ASP A 72 -1.95 8.76 -15.41
N ARG A 73 -1.18 9.17 -16.42
CA ARG A 73 0.05 8.45 -16.84
C ARG A 73 1.20 8.65 -15.85
N SER A 74 1.22 9.79 -15.15
CA SER A 74 2.29 10.14 -14.22
C SER A 74 2.01 9.71 -12.78
N GLY A 75 0.77 9.36 -12.45
CA GLY A 75 0.35 9.05 -11.08
C GLY A 75 0.19 10.29 -10.19
N LYS A 76 0.45 11.50 -10.72
CA LYS A 76 0.40 12.76 -9.96
C LYS A 76 -1.02 13.10 -9.55
N ILE A 77 -1.99 12.87 -10.45
CA ILE A 77 -3.41 13.10 -10.18
C ILE A 77 -3.87 12.20 -9.05
N MET A 78 -3.62 10.88 -9.15
CA MET A 78 -3.99 9.95 -8.08
C MET A 78 -3.30 10.29 -6.76
N LYS A 79 -2.02 10.72 -6.79
CA LYS A 79 -1.31 11.14 -5.58
C LYS A 79 -2.00 12.33 -4.91
N GLN A 80 -2.37 13.36 -5.68
CA GLN A 80 -3.08 14.54 -5.17
C GLN A 80 -4.47 14.15 -4.60
N VAL A 81 -5.22 13.31 -5.31
CA VAL A 81 -6.54 12.85 -4.88
C VAL A 81 -6.46 12.01 -3.60
N VAL A 82 -5.50 11.08 -3.49
CA VAL A 82 -5.29 10.27 -2.28
C VAL A 82 -4.85 11.13 -1.10
N GLN A 83 -3.99 12.12 -1.32
CA GLN A 83 -3.61 13.06 -0.28
C GLN A 83 -4.83 13.79 0.28
N ARG A 84 -5.67 14.35 -0.61
CA ARG A 84 -6.90 15.04 -0.21
C ARG A 84 -7.92 14.09 0.45
N ALA A 85 -8.03 12.85 -0.02
CA ALA A 85 -8.88 11.84 0.59
C ALA A 85 -8.41 11.47 2.00
N ASN A 86 -7.10 11.43 2.25
CA ASN A 86 -6.54 11.16 3.57
C ASN A 86 -6.88 12.26 4.59
N GLU A 87 -6.90 13.52 4.16
CA GLU A 87 -7.37 14.64 5.01
C GLU A 87 -8.83 14.41 5.44
N ILE A 88 -9.70 14.11 4.48
CA ILE A 88 -11.14 13.88 4.72
C ILE A 88 -11.36 12.62 5.58
N LEU A 89 -10.68 11.51 5.27
CA LEU A 89 -10.80 10.25 6.02
C LEU A 89 -10.34 10.41 7.47
N LEU A 90 -9.29 11.19 7.69
CA LEU A 90 -8.78 11.45 9.04
C LEU A 90 -9.77 12.29 9.83
N GLU A 91 -10.31 13.34 9.22
CA GLU A 91 -11.27 14.25 9.85
C GLU A 91 -12.60 13.55 10.19
N VAL A 92 -13.13 12.75 9.26
CA VAL A 92 -14.49 12.17 9.38
C VAL A 92 -14.49 10.82 10.09
N ALA A 93 -13.50 9.98 9.82
CA ALA A 93 -13.50 8.57 10.26
C ALA A 93 -12.26 8.20 11.08
N GLY A 94 -11.27 9.10 11.19
CA GLY A 94 -10.00 8.79 11.84
C GLY A 94 -9.18 7.74 11.09
N LEU A 95 -9.37 7.60 9.78
CA LEU A 95 -8.70 6.60 8.95
C LEU A 95 -7.71 7.26 7.98
N SER A 96 -6.75 6.48 7.46
CA SER A 96 -5.82 6.93 6.44
C SER A 96 -5.41 5.79 5.51
N LEU A 97 -5.32 6.07 4.21
CA LEU A 97 -4.75 5.19 3.21
C LEU A 97 -3.23 5.28 3.24
N VAL A 98 -2.60 4.16 3.56
CA VAL A 98 -1.15 3.99 3.59
C VAL A 98 -0.75 3.01 2.50
N LEU A 99 0.36 3.27 1.82
CA LEU A 99 0.93 2.31 0.88
C LEU A 99 1.40 1.07 1.65
N ALA A 100 0.98 -0.10 1.19
CA ALA A 100 1.53 -1.37 1.61
C ALA A 100 2.77 -1.64 0.75
N ASP A 101 3.97 -1.60 1.36
CA ASP A 101 5.19 -1.92 0.65
C ASP A 101 5.15 -3.39 0.20
N THR A 102 4.94 -3.58 -1.10
CA THR A 102 5.21 -4.82 -1.80
C THR A 102 6.67 -4.77 -2.24
N ASP A 103 7.59 -4.90 -1.29
CA ASP A 103 8.95 -5.29 -1.60
C ASP A 103 8.90 -6.72 -2.13
N ASP A 104 8.62 -6.85 -3.43
CA ASP A 104 8.91 -8.05 -4.21
C ASP A 104 10.42 -8.13 -4.53
N ASP A 105 11.26 -7.32 -3.86
CA ASP A 105 12.70 -7.26 -4.11
C ASP A 105 13.50 -7.12 -2.79
N ALA A 106 13.45 -8.17 -1.96
CA ALA A 106 14.48 -8.40 -0.95
C ALA A 106 15.60 -9.27 -1.56
N GLY A 107 16.20 -8.76 -2.63
CA GLY A 107 17.49 -9.21 -3.15
C GLY A 107 18.63 -8.49 -2.42
N THR A 108 19.08 -9.07 -1.30
CA THR A 108 20.46 -9.05 -0.80
C THR A 108 21.25 -7.74 -0.95
N GLN A 109 21.10 -6.79 -0.02
CA GLN A 109 22.24 -5.94 0.38
C GLN A 109 22.98 -6.66 1.51
N ALA A 110 23.87 -7.56 1.13
CA ALA A 110 24.95 -8.01 2.00
C ALA A 110 26.13 -7.06 1.80
N GLU A 111 26.50 -6.38 2.88
CA GLU A 111 27.78 -5.68 3.01
C GLU A 111 28.93 -6.64 2.68
N ALA A 112 29.75 -6.26 1.70
CA ALA A 112 31.13 -6.71 1.62
C ALA A 112 31.98 -5.50 1.21
N SER A 113 32.66 -4.94 2.20
CA SER A 113 33.72 -3.95 2.00
C SER A 113 35.04 -4.64 1.65
N GLN A 114 35.83 -3.96 0.80
CA GLN A 114 37.27 -4.16 0.48
C GLN A 114 37.59 -5.22 -0.61
N ALA A 115 38.43 -4.99 -1.64
CA ALA A 115 39.41 -3.94 -1.94
C ALA A 115 39.74 -3.84 -3.46
N ALA A 116 40.12 -2.62 -3.88
CA ALA A 116 41.11 -2.20 -4.90
C ALA A 116 41.16 -2.79 -6.34
N SER A 117 40.76 -1.98 -7.34
CA SER A 117 41.64 -1.35 -8.38
C SER A 117 40.98 -1.18 -9.78
N GLN A 118 41.04 0.08 -10.27
CA GLN A 118 41.14 0.58 -11.65
C GLN A 118 39.95 0.48 -12.65
N SER A 119 39.32 1.65 -12.85
CA SER A 119 38.89 2.33 -14.09
C SER A 119 38.44 1.54 -15.33
N GLN A 120 37.14 1.64 -15.64
CA GLN A 120 36.60 2.23 -16.90
C GLN A 120 35.05 2.28 -16.84
N ALA A 121 34.46 3.42 -17.21
CA ALA A 121 33.02 3.59 -17.38
C ALA A 121 32.51 2.78 -18.60
N PRO A 122 31.24 2.32 -18.61
CA PRO A 122 30.21 3.16 -19.22
C PRO A 122 28.79 3.03 -18.62
N ALA A 123 27.98 4.05 -18.94
CA ALA A 123 26.52 4.07 -19.04
C ALA A 123 25.69 3.76 -17.78
N SER A 124 25.21 4.84 -17.16
CA SER A 124 24.07 4.86 -16.25
C SER A 124 22.80 4.31 -16.92
N GLN A 125 22.61 3.00 -16.91
CA GLN A 125 21.29 2.41 -17.04
C GLN A 125 20.58 2.62 -15.71
N ALA A 126 19.73 3.64 -15.65
CA ALA A 126 18.70 3.74 -14.65
C ALA A 126 17.84 2.46 -14.75
N THR A 127 18.09 1.53 -13.84
CA THR A 127 17.22 0.37 -13.63
C THR A 127 15.87 0.93 -13.25
N LYS A 128 14.95 0.87 -14.21
CA LYS A 128 13.55 1.16 -14.02
C LYS A 128 13.04 0.09 -13.07
N ALA A 129 13.07 0.37 -11.77
CA ALA A 129 12.42 -0.44 -10.76
C ALA A 129 10.99 -0.68 -11.26
N THR A 130 10.73 -1.90 -11.68
CA THR A 130 9.39 -2.29 -12.11
C THR A 130 8.63 -2.51 -10.81
N ALA A 131 8.22 -1.39 -10.20
CA ALA A 131 7.48 -1.38 -8.96
C ALA A 131 6.27 -2.28 -9.14
N GLY A 132 6.21 -3.35 -8.33
CA GLY A 132 5.05 -4.22 -8.26
C GLY A 132 3.77 -3.41 -8.06
N PRO A 133 2.60 -4.01 -8.29
CA PRO A 133 1.33 -3.29 -8.18
C PRO A 133 1.14 -2.77 -6.75
N SER A 134 1.39 -1.47 -6.56
CA SER A 134 1.26 -0.84 -5.24
C SER A 134 -0.16 -0.99 -4.72
N LYS A 135 -0.30 -1.41 -3.46
CA LYS A 135 -1.59 -1.58 -2.79
C LYS A 135 -1.71 -0.56 -1.67
N TYR A 136 -2.92 -0.12 -1.38
CA TYR A 136 -3.23 0.70 -0.22
C TYR A 136 -3.88 -0.14 0.88
N LEU A 137 -3.56 0.17 2.13
CA LEU A 137 -4.25 -0.32 3.30
C LEU A 137 -4.91 0.86 4.01
N LEU A 138 -6.16 0.66 4.42
CA LEU A 138 -6.83 1.60 5.30
C LEU A 138 -6.41 1.30 6.74
N VAL A 139 -5.92 2.32 7.44
CA VAL A 139 -5.35 2.22 8.77
C VAL A 139 -6.06 3.20 9.70
N ASN A 140 -6.43 2.73 10.88
CA ASN A 140 -6.99 3.57 11.93
C ASN A 140 -5.88 4.41 12.58
N LYS A 141 -6.11 5.72 12.70
CA LYS A 141 -5.18 6.71 13.27
C LYS A 141 -5.66 7.30 14.60
N LEU A 142 -6.85 6.93 15.06
CA LEU A 142 -7.37 7.37 16.36
C LEU A 142 -6.65 6.66 17.50
N ALA A 143 -6.13 7.44 18.45
CA ALA A 143 -5.65 6.92 19.72
C ALA A 143 -6.84 6.40 20.54
N GLY A 144 -6.76 5.16 21.06
CA GLY A 144 -7.85 4.58 21.85
C GLY A 144 -9.15 4.38 21.05
N ALA A 145 -9.02 3.90 19.81
CA ALA A 145 -10.14 3.71 18.90
C ALA A 145 -11.37 3.07 19.58
N VAL A 146 -12.49 3.80 19.57
CA VAL A 146 -13.79 3.27 19.97
C VAL A 146 -14.24 2.27 18.91
N SER A 147 -13.88 1.01 19.11
CA SER A 147 -14.40 -0.08 18.29
C SER A 147 -15.67 -0.60 18.95
N HIS A 148 -16.69 -0.88 18.15
CA HIS A 148 -17.71 -1.85 18.57
C HIS A 148 -17.01 -3.12 19.02
N GLN A 149 -17.50 -3.73 20.10
CA GLN A 149 -16.93 -4.98 20.60
C GLN A 149 -16.95 -6.01 19.47
N PRO A 150 -15.77 -6.47 19.00
CA PRO A 150 -15.72 -7.43 17.91
C PRO A 150 -16.34 -8.75 18.37
N SER A 151 -16.91 -9.51 17.42
CA SER A 151 -17.45 -10.84 17.71
C SER A 151 -16.37 -11.77 18.27
N ASP A 152 -16.76 -12.80 19.01
CA ASP A 152 -15.82 -13.80 19.53
C ASP A 152 -14.99 -14.45 18.42
N ALA A 153 -15.62 -14.73 17.27
CA ALA A 153 -14.92 -15.22 16.09
C ALA A 153 -13.83 -14.24 15.62
N THR A 154 -14.13 -12.95 15.60
CA THR A 154 -13.14 -11.91 15.23
C THR A 154 -12.01 -11.84 16.25
N LEU A 155 -12.32 -11.90 17.55
CA LEU A 155 -11.32 -11.89 18.63
C LEU A 155 -10.39 -13.10 18.57
N VAL A 156 -10.94 -14.30 18.40
CA VAL A 156 -10.16 -15.54 18.27
C VAL A 156 -9.23 -15.45 17.06
N TYR A 157 -9.74 -14.97 15.92
CA TYR A 157 -8.92 -14.80 14.71
C TYR A 157 -7.80 -13.78 14.91
N ILE A 158 -8.09 -12.60 15.49
CA ILE A 158 -7.06 -11.58 15.76
C ILE A 158 -6.02 -12.10 16.75
N GLY A 159 -6.45 -12.78 17.83
CA GLY A 159 -5.54 -13.41 18.78
C GLY A 159 -4.65 -14.45 18.11
N PHE A 160 -5.20 -15.23 17.18
CA PHE A 160 -4.42 -16.20 16.42
C PHE A 160 -3.42 -15.52 15.47
N VAL A 161 -3.82 -14.47 14.75
CA VAL A 161 -2.92 -13.64 13.93
C VAL A 161 -1.73 -13.14 14.76
N GLU A 162 -1.98 -12.62 15.96
CA GLU A 162 -0.93 -12.13 16.85
C GLU A 162 0.03 -13.24 17.29
N VAL A 163 -0.48 -14.43 17.61
CA VAL A 163 0.37 -15.59 17.95
C VAL A 163 1.28 -15.94 16.78
N ILE A 164 0.75 -16.02 15.55
CA ILE A 164 1.54 -16.35 14.37
C ILE A 164 2.62 -15.30 14.11
N ILE A 165 2.27 -14.01 14.13
CA ILE A 165 3.24 -12.92 13.92
C ILE A 165 4.35 -12.97 14.97
N GLN A 166 4.02 -13.22 16.24
CA GLN A 166 5.02 -13.36 17.31
C GLN A 166 5.94 -14.55 17.10
N LEU A 167 5.42 -15.70 16.64
CA LEU A 167 6.25 -16.86 16.30
C LEU A 167 7.25 -16.53 15.19
N LEU A 168 6.81 -15.81 14.14
CA LEU A 168 7.69 -15.38 13.05
C LEU A 168 8.78 -14.42 13.54
N GLN A 169 8.40 -13.43 14.35
CA GLN A 169 9.33 -12.41 14.87
C GLN A 169 10.36 -12.97 15.85
N ARG A 170 10.02 -14.05 16.56
CA ARG A 170 10.95 -14.75 17.45
C ARG A 170 11.94 -15.63 16.71
N ASN A 171 11.63 -16.03 15.48
CA ASN A 171 12.60 -16.73 14.68
C ASN A 171 13.70 -15.75 14.26
N GLN A 172 14.96 -16.18 14.29
CA GLN A 172 16.13 -15.29 14.14
C GLN A 172 16.09 -14.43 12.85
N ASN A 173 15.47 -14.95 11.79
CA ASN A 173 15.41 -14.28 10.49
C ASN A 173 14.10 -13.50 10.25
N GLY A 174 13.20 -13.44 11.23
CA GLY A 174 11.88 -12.79 11.09
C GLY A 174 10.94 -13.47 10.07
N CYS A 175 11.31 -14.66 9.58
CA CYS A 175 10.55 -15.49 8.65
C CYS A 175 10.52 -16.93 9.15
N MET A 176 9.60 -17.76 8.68
CA MET A 176 9.53 -19.19 9.04
C MET A 176 9.02 -20.02 7.87
N SER A 177 9.64 -21.18 7.62
CA SER A 177 9.13 -22.09 6.60
C SER A 177 7.76 -22.64 6.99
N GLU A 178 6.92 -22.90 6.00
CA GLU A 178 5.60 -23.49 6.18
C GLU A 178 5.72 -24.82 6.94
N GLN A 179 6.69 -25.66 6.56
CA GLN A 179 6.91 -26.94 7.22
C GLN A 179 7.18 -26.75 8.71
N VAL A 180 8.20 -25.95 9.08
CA VAL A 180 8.57 -25.72 10.49
C VAL A 180 7.41 -25.16 11.30
N LEU A 181 6.64 -24.22 10.73
CA LEU A 181 5.47 -23.66 11.40
C LEU A 181 4.45 -24.76 11.75
N PHE A 182 4.11 -25.62 10.77
CA PHE A 182 3.08 -26.64 10.92
C PHE A 182 3.55 -27.92 11.63
N THR A 183 4.84 -28.26 11.59
CA THR A 183 5.37 -29.48 12.23
C THR A 183 5.93 -29.22 13.61
N ASP A 184 6.53 -28.06 13.87
CA ASP A 184 7.36 -27.86 15.06
C ASP A 184 6.75 -26.88 16.07
N TYR A 185 5.97 -25.90 15.61
CA TYR A 185 5.41 -24.83 16.45
C TYR A 185 3.93 -25.00 16.74
N LEU A 186 3.09 -25.14 15.71
CA LEU A 186 1.64 -25.26 15.91
C LEU A 186 1.23 -26.50 16.72
N PRO A 187 1.85 -27.68 16.56
CA PRO A 187 1.50 -28.84 17.38
C PRO A 187 1.77 -28.63 18.88
N LYS A 188 2.74 -27.79 19.26
CA LYS A 188 2.99 -27.43 20.67
C LYS A 188 1.87 -26.59 21.28
N LEU A 189 1.06 -25.95 20.43
CA LEU A 189 -0.16 -25.24 20.82
C LEU A 189 -1.40 -26.14 20.76
N GLY A 190 -1.24 -27.43 20.45
CA GLY A 190 -2.35 -28.35 20.21
C GLY A 190 -3.08 -28.11 18.88
N LEU A 191 -2.42 -27.44 17.92
CA LEU A 191 -2.98 -27.10 16.62
C LEU A 191 -2.31 -27.88 15.49
N ASN A 192 -3.11 -28.31 14.54
CA ASN A 192 -2.70 -29.04 13.34
C ASN A 192 -3.34 -28.37 12.12
N LYS A 193 -2.87 -28.70 10.91
CA LYS A 193 -3.35 -28.10 9.65
C LYS A 193 -4.86 -28.14 9.49
N ASP A 194 -5.46 -29.29 9.80
CA ASP A 194 -6.90 -29.54 9.68
C ASP A 194 -7.74 -29.05 10.86
N HIS A 195 -7.11 -28.50 11.89
CA HIS A 195 -7.81 -28.02 13.08
C HIS A 195 -8.67 -26.79 12.74
N HIS A 196 -9.82 -26.65 13.40
CA HIS A 196 -10.67 -25.48 13.31
C HIS A 196 -10.62 -24.71 14.63
N LEU A 197 -10.25 -23.44 14.58
CA LEU A 197 -10.29 -22.59 15.77
C LEU A 197 -11.76 -22.36 16.19
N PRO A 198 -12.02 -22.07 17.48
CA PRO A 198 -13.35 -21.73 17.96
C PRO A 198 -14.01 -20.66 17.10
N HIS A 199 -15.27 -20.91 16.71
CA HIS A 199 -16.08 -20.02 15.88
C HIS A 199 -15.50 -19.72 14.48
N GLN A 200 -14.48 -20.46 14.01
CA GLN A 200 -13.97 -20.38 12.65
C GLN A 200 -14.44 -21.56 11.81
N THR A 201 -14.93 -21.27 10.61
CA THR A 201 -15.31 -22.31 9.63
C THR A 201 -14.12 -22.81 8.82
N GLN A 202 -13.03 -22.06 8.78
CA GLN A 202 -11.82 -22.38 8.02
C GLN A 202 -10.84 -23.18 8.88
N LYS A 203 -10.13 -24.10 8.23
CA LYS A 203 -9.02 -24.84 8.83
C LYS A 203 -7.84 -23.90 9.11
N VAL A 204 -7.00 -24.24 10.08
CA VAL A 204 -5.80 -23.46 10.45
C VAL A 204 -4.89 -23.22 9.23
N GLU A 205 -4.71 -24.21 8.36
CA GLU A 205 -3.94 -24.04 7.12
C GLU A 205 -4.52 -22.96 6.20
N ASP A 206 -5.84 -22.91 6.04
CA ASP A 206 -6.52 -21.91 5.21
C ASP A 206 -6.50 -20.53 5.86
N LEU A 207 -6.62 -20.47 7.19
CA LEU A 207 -6.49 -19.22 7.93
C LEU A 207 -5.11 -18.59 7.70
N ILE A 208 -4.03 -19.36 7.86
CA ILE A 208 -2.66 -18.87 7.68
C ILE A 208 -2.35 -18.63 6.20
N GLY A 209 -2.50 -19.66 5.37
CA GLY A 209 -2.01 -19.67 3.99
C GLY A 209 -2.87 -18.87 3.01
N LYS A 210 -4.17 -18.68 3.30
CA LYS A 210 -5.10 -17.95 2.43
C LYS A 210 -5.57 -16.65 3.07
N ARG A 211 -6.23 -16.72 4.23
CA ARG A 211 -6.89 -15.54 4.80
C ARG A 211 -5.89 -14.49 5.29
N MET A 212 -4.92 -14.86 6.12
CA MET A 212 -3.91 -13.94 6.64
C MET A 212 -3.04 -13.34 5.53
N VAL A 213 -2.77 -14.10 4.47
CA VAL A 213 -2.06 -13.61 3.28
C VAL A 213 -2.95 -12.62 2.50
N ALA A 214 -4.21 -12.95 2.26
CA ALA A 214 -5.15 -12.08 1.54
C ALA A 214 -5.42 -10.76 2.29
N GLU A 215 -5.42 -10.80 3.61
CA GLU A 215 -5.58 -9.62 4.49
C GLU A 215 -4.24 -8.89 4.76
N ALA A 216 -3.14 -9.34 4.13
CA ALA A 216 -1.79 -8.80 4.27
C ALA A 216 -1.21 -8.77 5.69
N TYR A 217 -1.72 -9.64 6.57
CA TYR A 217 -1.05 -9.94 7.84
C TYR A 217 0.22 -10.75 7.61
N LEU A 218 0.22 -11.62 6.60
CA LEU A 218 1.37 -12.42 6.20
C LEU A 218 1.74 -12.16 4.74
N LYS A 219 3.02 -12.29 4.42
CA LYS A 219 3.56 -12.47 3.08
C LYS A 219 4.00 -13.94 2.96
N LYS A 220 3.60 -14.60 1.87
CA LYS A 220 4.03 -15.96 1.53
C LYS A 220 4.95 -15.88 0.33
N ARG A 221 6.20 -16.35 0.47
CA ARG A 221 7.18 -16.38 -0.63
C ARG A 221 7.80 -17.77 -0.73
N LYS A 222 8.35 -18.11 -1.89
CA LYS A 222 9.10 -19.35 -2.08
C LYS A 222 10.56 -19.08 -1.76
N CYS A 223 11.15 -19.87 -0.86
CA CYS A 223 12.56 -19.82 -0.53
C CYS A 223 13.37 -20.33 -1.72
N ASN A 224 14.32 -19.54 -2.20
CA ASN A 224 15.17 -19.93 -3.34
C ASN A 224 16.13 -21.08 -3.00
N ALA A 225 16.52 -21.22 -1.72
CA ALA A 225 17.47 -22.23 -1.29
C ALA A 225 16.83 -23.61 -1.12
N THR A 226 15.65 -23.69 -0.50
CA THR A 226 14.99 -24.98 -0.21
C THR A 226 13.87 -25.31 -1.21
N GLY A 227 13.34 -24.30 -1.91
CA GLY A 227 12.16 -24.45 -2.75
C GLY A 227 10.84 -24.46 -1.96
N ASP A 228 10.89 -24.41 -0.64
CA ASP A 228 9.70 -24.41 0.23
C ASP A 228 9.09 -23.03 0.36
N TYR A 229 7.82 -22.98 0.74
CA TYR A 229 7.20 -21.71 1.10
C TYR A 229 7.61 -21.27 2.51
N GLU A 230 7.81 -19.97 2.67
CA GLU A 230 8.05 -19.31 3.94
C GLU A 230 7.08 -18.14 4.14
N TYR A 231 6.75 -17.90 5.40
CA TYR A 231 5.90 -16.81 5.84
C TYR A 231 6.72 -15.70 6.51
N LEU A 232 6.34 -14.46 6.23
CA LEU A 232 6.88 -13.25 6.82
C LEU A 232 5.73 -12.34 7.29
N PRO A 233 5.94 -11.45 8.28
CA PRO A 233 5.00 -10.40 8.58
C PRO A 233 4.68 -9.55 7.34
N GLY A 234 3.40 -9.36 7.05
CA GLY A 234 2.93 -8.54 5.95
C GLY A 234 2.76 -7.07 6.31
N ALA A 235 2.44 -6.26 5.30
CA ALA A 235 2.32 -4.81 5.48
C ALA A 235 1.26 -4.41 6.52
N ARG A 236 0.15 -5.15 6.62
CA ARG A 236 -0.83 -4.87 7.67
C ARG A 236 -0.26 -5.13 9.05
N ALA A 237 0.42 -6.27 9.25
CA ALA A 237 1.03 -6.60 10.53
C ALA A 237 1.99 -5.49 11.02
N GLN A 238 2.71 -4.84 10.10
CA GLN A 238 3.60 -3.72 10.42
C GLN A 238 2.84 -2.42 10.72
N LEU A 239 1.76 -2.14 9.99
CA LEU A 239 1.03 -0.88 10.07
C LEU A 239 -0.01 -0.80 11.19
N THR A 240 -0.59 -1.94 11.60
CA THR A 240 -1.67 -1.97 12.60
C THR A 240 -1.22 -2.42 13.98
N ARG A 241 0.02 -2.87 14.12
CA ARG A 241 0.55 -3.40 15.38
C ARG A 241 1.53 -2.42 16.00
N LEU A 242 1.27 -2.04 17.24
CA LEU A 242 2.28 -1.38 18.08
C LEU A 242 3.20 -2.46 18.64
N THR A 243 4.26 -2.77 17.90
CA THR A 243 5.18 -3.88 18.20
C THR A 243 5.70 -3.84 19.65
N GLU A 244 6.02 -2.65 20.17
CA GLU A 244 6.45 -2.49 21.56
C GLU A 244 5.38 -2.86 22.59
N GLU A 245 4.12 -2.49 22.35
CA GLU A 245 3.00 -2.85 23.24
C GLU A 245 2.72 -4.34 23.19
N ALA A 246 2.83 -4.95 22.01
CA ALA A 246 2.67 -6.39 21.86
C ALA A 246 3.77 -7.18 22.59
N TYR A 247 5.02 -6.70 22.56
CA TYR A 247 6.11 -7.29 23.35
C TYR A 247 5.87 -7.13 24.86
N LYS A 248 5.50 -5.93 25.33
CA LYS A 248 5.17 -5.68 26.74
C LYS A 248 4.04 -6.58 27.24
N PHE A 249 2.98 -6.76 26.46
CA PHE A 249 1.89 -7.67 26.79
C PHE A 249 2.39 -9.10 26.95
N HIS A 250 3.23 -9.59 26.04
CA HIS A 250 3.75 -10.94 26.10
C HIS A 250 4.67 -11.17 27.31
N GLU A 251 5.63 -10.25 27.55
CA GLU A 251 6.54 -10.34 28.69
C GLU A 251 5.78 -10.32 30.01
N SER A 252 4.76 -9.48 30.14
CA SER A 252 3.92 -9.42 31.35
C SER A 252 3.23 -10.76 31.63
N ARG A 253 2.82 -11.51 30.60
CA ARG A 253 2.17 -12.83 30.76
C ARG A 253 3.16 -13.93 31.09
N ILE A 254 4.36 -13.92 30.50
CA ILE A 254 5.44 -14.86 30.86
C ILE A 254 5.86 -14.63 32.32
N LEU A 255 6.14 -13.39 32.70
CA LEU A 255 6.58 -13.03 34.05
C LEU A 255 5.53 -13.40 35.11
N ASN A 256 4.25 -13.13 34.84
CA ASN A 256 3.17 -13.52 35.76
C ASN A 256 3.04 -15.04 35.90
N ARG A 257 3.32 -15.83 34.85
CA ARG A 257 3.34 -17.30 34.95
C ARG A 257 4.57 -17.82 35.71
N ALA A 258 5.71 -17.17 35.56
CA ALA A 258 6.94 -17.54 36.28
C ALA A 258 6.86 -17.23 37.79
N GLN A 259 5.99 -16.31 38.22
CA GLN A 259 5.74 -15.99 39.62
C GLN A 259 4.66 -16.85 40.29
N GLN A 260 3.92 -17.64 39.50
CA GLN A 260 2.85 -18.53 40.00
C GLN A 260 3.26 -20.01 40.06
N ASN A 261 4.49 -20.33 39.64
CA ASN A 261 5.14 -21.63 39.79
C ASN A 261 6.30 -21.51 40.76
#